data_AF-A0A914YTV0-F1
#
_entry.id   AF-A0A914YTV0-F1
#
_cell.length_a   1.000
_cell.length_b   1.000
_cell.length_c   1.000
_cell.angle_alpha   90.00
_cell.angle_beta   90.00
_cell.angle_gamma   90.00
#
_symmetry.space_group_name_H-M   'P 1'
#
loop_
_entity.id
_entity.type
_entity.pdbx_description
1 polymer ?
#
loop_
_entity_poly.entity_id
_entity_poly.type
_entity_poly.pdbx_seq_one_letter_code
_entity_poly.pdbx_strand_id
1 'polypeptide(L)'
;MMKDNNLVRHIDACETMGNATSICSDKTGTLTTNRMTVVQSYLGGKLYKNNENVTFSKINPLHAKLIIEAISINSSYTSQTLSPKSPGFPITQLGNKTECALLGFVLSLGQSYQKIRDEIPESSFFKVYTFNSARKSMATVIENKETGGYRVYVKGASEILLSQCKWIIGSNNKIQPFESVYKVKMNKEVIESMASKGLRTICVAYKDYVPKKSDGKNDVQYSGSIDWEDEKAVLNDLTCLLVVGIQDPVRPEVPDSIRKCQEAGITVRMVTGDNINTARAIANACGILNDGEDSLVMDGKEFNERIRDENGEFSQDKLDLIWPKLRVLARAQPTDKYVLILF
;
A
#
# COMPACT_ATOMS: atom_id res chain seq x y z
N MET A 1 -24.48 -22.48 13.93
CA MET A 1 -23.41 -22.56 12.90
C MET A 1 -23.92 -22.14 11.51
N MET A 2 -24.74 -22.94 10.79
CA MET A 2 -25.20 -22.54 9.44
C MET A 2 -26.05 -21.25 9.43
N LYS A 3 -26.93 -21.06 10.42
CA LYS A 3 -27.68 -19.81 10.62
C LYS A 3 -26.78 -18.58 10.83
N ASP A 4 -25.57 -18.81 11.33
CA ASP A 4 -24.56 -17.79 11.62
C ASP A 4 -23.54 -17.63 10.47
N ASN A 5 -23.86 -18.16 9.28
CA ASN A 5 -23.01 -18.19 8.10
C ASN A 5 -21.70 -18.99 8.27
N ASN A 6 -21.65 -19.93 9.23
CA ASN A 6 -20.55 -20.88 9.40
C ASN A 6 -20.97 -22.27 8.87
N LEU A 7 -20.52 -22.59 7.66
CA LEU A 7 -20.81 -23.87 7.01
C LEU A 7 -19.77 -24.94 7.42
N VAL A 8 -20.23 -25.95 8.15
CA VAL A 8 -19.42 -27.12 8.51
C VAL A 8 -19.54 -28.19 7.43
N ARG A 9 -18.41 -28.61 6.86
CA ARG A 9 -18.35 -29.67 5.83
C ARG A 9 -18.16 -31.08 6.41
N HIS A 10 -17.45 -31.18 7.54
CA HIS A 10 -17.19 -32.42 8.26
C HIS A 10 -17.69 -32.25 9.70
N ILE A 11 -18.61 -33.11 10.14
CA ILE A 11 -19.29 -32.96 11.43
C ILE A 11 -18.30 -33.00 12.61
N ASP A 12 -17.27 -33.84 12.53
CA ASP A 12 -16.22 -34.01 13.55
C ASP A 12 -15.42 -32.72 13.81
N ALA A 13 -15.43 -31.76 12.86
CA ALA A 13 -14.80 -30.46 13.04
C ALA A 13 -15.50 -29.63 14.14
N CYS A 14 -16.78 -29.86 14.41
CA CYS A 14 -17.51 -29.19 15.50
C CYS A 14 -16.88 -29.50 16.86
N GLU A 15 -16.54 -30.77 17.10
CA GLU A 15 -15.92 -31.20 18.35
C GLU A 15 -14.45 -30.77 18.41
N THR A 16 -13.71 -30.94 17.30
CA THR A 16 -12.30 -30.56 17.20
C THR A 16 -12.08 -29.09 17.56
N MET A 17 -12.93 -28.19 17.06
CA MET A 17 -12.85 -26.76 17.36
C MET A 17 -13.11 -26.43 18.84
N GLY A 18 -13.89 -27.25 19.55
CA GLY A 18 -14.14 -27.09 20.99
C GLY A 18 -12.90 -27.37 21.86
N ASN A 19 -11.95 -28.16 21.35
CA ASN A 19 -10.71 -28.53 22.04
C ASN A 19 -9.48 -27.76 21.52
N ALA A 20 -9.67 -26.72 20.70
CA ALA A 20 -8.57 -25.98 20.11
C ALA A 20 -7.80 -25.17 21.16
N THR A 21 -6.49 -25.36 21.24
CA THR A 21 -5.57 -24.61 22.12
C THR A 21 -4.74 -23.57 21.37
N SER A 22 -4.69 -23.67 20.04
CA SER A 22 -3.89 -22.83 19.17
C SER A 22 -4.64 -22.53 17.86
N ILE A 23 -4.52 -21.31 17.36
CA ILE A 23 -5.05 -20.89 16.06
C ILE A 23 -3.91 -20.26 15.25
N CYS A 24 -3.55 -20.90 14.14
CA CYS A 24 -2.65 -20.32 13.14
C CYS A 24 -3.49 -19.63 12.05
N SER A 25 -3.47 -18.31 12.02
CA SER A 25 -4.27 -17.50 11.10
C SER A 25 -3.40 -16.87 10.01
N ASP A 26 -3.85 -16.94 8.76
CA ASP A 26 -3.28 -16.08 7.72
C ASP A 26 -3.68 -14.63 7.96
N LYS A 27 -2.88 -13.69 7.46
CA LYS A 27 -3.17 -12.26 7.60
C LYS A 27 -4.14 -11.79 6.51
N THR A 28 -3.79 -11.97 5.24
CA THR A 28 -4.50 -11.33 4.12
C THR A 28 -5.84 -12.00 3.87
N GLY A 29 -6.93 -11.24 3.99
CA GLY A 29 -8.29 -11.74 3.73
C GLY A 29 -8.93 -12.50 4.89
N THR A 30 -8.14 -12.94 5.87
CA THR A 30 -8.63 -13.53 7.11
C THR A 30 -8.67 -12.48 8.21
N LEU A 31 -7.53 -12.02 8.72
CA LEU A 31 -7.45 -10.97 9.74
C LEU A 31 -7.73 -9.58 9.16
N THR A 32 -7.30 -9.36 7.92
CA THR A 32 -7.51 -8.10 7.21
C THR A 32 -8.62 -8.23 6.17
N THR A 33 -9.12 -7.08 5.72
CA THR A 33 -10.25 -7.03 4.78
C THR A 33 -9.88 -7.43 3.34
N ASN A 34 -8.58 -7.57 3.03
CA ASN A 34 -8.03 -7.74 1.67
C ASN A 34 -8.43 -6.59 0.74
N ARG A 35 -8.46 -5.37 1.28
CA ARG A 35 -8.81 -4.14 0.57
C ARG A 35 -7.81 -3.06 0.95
N MET A 36 -6.88 -2.78 0.05
CA MET A 36 -5.89 -1.75 0.30
C MET A 36 -6.58 -0.38 0.32
N THR A 37 -6.33 0.42 1.34
CA THR A 37 -6.87 1.78 1.49
C THR A 37 -5.74 2.76 1.77
N VAL A 38 -5.89 3.99 1.27
CA VAL A 38 -5.02 5.09 1.69
C VAL A 38 -5.46 5.51 3.09
N VAL A 39 -4.56 5.36 4.06
CA VAL A 39 -4.82 5.70 5.48
C VAL A 39 -4.08 6.96 5.91
N GLN A 40 -2.98 7.30 5.23
CA GLN A 40 -2.24 8.54 5.46
C GLN A 40 -1.89 9.19 4.12
N SER A 41 -1.79 10.51 4.10
CA SER A 41 -1.34 11.25 2.92
C SER A 41 -0.53 12.48 3.33
N TYR A 42 0.54 12.77 2.61
CA TYR A 42 1.31 13.99 2.72
C TYR A 42 1.13 14.80 1.45
N LEU A 43 0.51 15.96 1.56
CA LEU A 43 0.24 16.88 0.45
C LEU A 43 0.20 18.32 0.97
N GLY A 44 0.66 19.27 0.16
CA GLY A 44 0.70 20.69 0.54
C GLY A 44 1.48 20.94 1.85
N GLY A 45 2.61 20.25 2.04
CA GLY A 45 3.45 20.41 3.23
C GLY A 45 2.85 19.89 4.55
N LYS A 46 1.71 19.20 4.52
CA LYS A 46 1.06 18.65 5.71
C LYS A 46 0.87 17.14 5.60
N LEU A 47 1.16 16.43 6.70
CA LEU A 47 0.82 15.02 6.88
C LEU A 47 -0.59 14.88 7.48
N TYR A 48 -1.49 14.25 6.73
CA TYR A 48 -2.82 13.85 7.17
C TYR A 48 -2.80 12.37 7.56
N LYS A 49 -3.37 12.06 8.73
CA LYS A 49 -3.40 10.71 9.32
C LYS A 49 -4.85 10.17 9.37
N ASN A 50 -5.03 8.90 9.71
CA ASN A 50 -6.29 8.14 9.64
C ASN A 50 -7.58 8.87 10.12
N ASN A 51 -7.49 9.80 11.09
CA ASN A 51 -8.65 10.53 11.63
C ASN A 51 -8.85 11.92 11.00
N GLU A 52 -7.90 12.39 10.21
CA GLU A 52 -7.96 13.66 9.49
C GLU A 52 -8.35 13.40 8.04
N ASN A 53 -9.67 13.39 7.78
CA ASN A 53 -10.15 13.33 6.40
C ASN A 53 -9.68 14.57 5.63
N VAL A 54 -8.82 14.33 4.64
CA VAL A 54 -8.55 15.30 3.59
C VAL A 54 -9.83 15.43 2.78
N THR A 55 -10.40 16.62 2.75
CA THR A 55 -11.52 16.94 1.88
C THR A 55 -10.98 17.71 0.68
N PHE A 56 -11.62 17.55 -0.48
CA PHE A 56 -11.27 18.30 -1.69
C PHE A 56 -11.20 19.81 -1.43
N SER A 57 -12.09 20.35 -0.60
CA SER A 57 -12.13 21.76 -0.20
C SER A 57 -10.90 22.27 0.56
N LYS A 58 -10.11 21.38 1.19
CA LYS A 58 -8.89 21.73 1.92
C LYS A 58 -7.65 21.76 1.03
N ILE A 59 -7.76 21.28 -0.21
CA ILE A 59 -6.67 21.26 -1.18
C ILE A 59 -6.89 22.43 -2.14
N ASN A 60 -5.81 23.11 -2.54
CA ASN A 60 -5.90 24.08 -3.63
C ASN A 60 -6.51 23.41 -4.89
N PRO A 61 -7.51 24.03 -5.54
CA PRO A 61 -8.24 23.41 -6.66
C PRO A 61 -7.35 22.93 -7.82
N LEU A 62 -6.29 23.69 -8.16
CA LEU A 62 -5.37 23.32 -9.24
C LEU A 62 -4.58 22.05 -8.87
N HIS A 63 -4.13 21.95 -7.63
CA HIS A 63 -3.41 20.77 -7.15
C HIS A 63 -4.34 19.57 -7.01
N ALA A 64 -5.57 19.78 -6.55
CA ALA A 64 -6.57 18.73 -6.47
C ALA A 64 -6.84 18.14 -7.87
N LYS A 65 -7.03 18.98 -8.90
CA LYS A 65 -7.16 18.56 -10.30
C LYS A 65 -5.97 17.69 -10.74
N LEU A 66 -4.74 18.14 -10.52
CA LEU A 66 -3.54 17.38 -10.87
C LEU A 66 -3.44 16.03 -10.16
N ILE A 67 -3.77 15.98 -8.86
CA ILE A 67 -3.75 14.73 -8.08
C ILE A 67 -4.78 13.73 -8.61
N ILE A 68 -6.00 14.21 -8.86
CA ILE A 68 -7.12 13.39 -9.36
C ILE A 68 -6.78 12.86 -10.74
N GLU A 69 -6.29 13.70 -11.65
CA GLU A 69 -5.86 13.28 -12.99
C GLU A 69 -4.70 12.28 -12.91
N ALA A 70 -3.64 12.59 -12.16
CA ALA A 70 -2.47 11.74 -12.04
C ALA A 70 -2.82 10.34 -11.55
N ILE A 71 -3.69 10.23 -10.53
CA ILE A 71 -4.13 8.95 -10.00
C ILE A 71 -5.05 8.21 -10.98
N SER A 72 -6.00 8.93 -11.59
CA SER A 72 -7.02 8.32 -12.47
C SER A 72 -6.42 7.78 -13.77
N ILE A 73 -5.48 8.54 -14.35
CA ILE A 73 -4.84 8.27 -15.64
C ILE A 73 -3.67 7.31 -15.50
N ASN A 74 -2.75 7.55 -14.55
CA ASN A 74 -1.59 6.67 -14.35
C ASN A 74 -1.93 5.46 -13.47
N SER A 75 -3.12 4.90 -13.61
CA SER A 75 -3.53 3.62 -13.03
C SER A 75 -4.16 2.78 -14.12
N SER A 76 -3.90 1.46 -14.12
CA SER A 76 -4.52 0.58 -15.13
C SER A 76 -6.03 0.77 -15.16
N TYR A 77 -6.61 0.82 -16.37
CA TYR A 77 -8.06 1.01 -16.53
C TYR A 77 -8.83 -0.27 -16.17
N THR A 78 -8.13 -1.40 -16.09
CA THR A 78 -8.65 -2.64 -15.49
C THR A 78 -8.76 -2.57 -13.96
N SER A 79 -8.00 -1.67 -13.31
CA SER A 79 -8.10 -1.43 -11.87
C SER A 79 -9.32 -0.56 -11.57
N GLN A 80 -10.23 -1.05 -10.73
CA GLN A 80 -11.50 -0.40 -10.42
C GLN A 80 -11.84 -0.52 -8.93
N THR A 81 -12.47 0.52 -8.40
CA THR A 81 -13.01 0.58 -7.04
C THR A 81 -14.51 0.80 -7.14
N LEU A 82 -15.26 -0.28 -7.02
CA LEU A 82 -16.70 -0.31 -7.23
C LEU A 82 -17.44 -0.12 -5.91
N SER A 83 -18.48 0.71 -5.97
CA SER A 83 -19.41 0.91 -4.84
C SER A 83 -19.93 -0.44 -4.32
N PRO A 84 -20.27 -0.51 -3.01
CA PRO A 84 -20.92 -1.67 -2.45
C PRO A 84 -22.15 -2.12 -3.25
N LYS A 85 -22.33 -3.44 -3.39
CA LYS A 85 -23.55 -4.00 -4.02
C LYS A 85 -24.82 -3.74 -3.20
N SER A 86 -24.68 -3.55 -1.89
CA SER A 86 -25.79 -3.23 -0.98
C SER A 86 -25.27 -2.45 0.23
N PRO A 87 -26.13 -1.69 0.94
CA PRO A 87 -25.75 -0.98 2.17
C PRO A 87 -25.13 -1.95 3.19
N GLY A 88 -24.02 -1.55 3.83
CA GLY A 88 -23.28 -2.40 4.77
C GLY A 88 -22.31 -3.40 4.12
N PHE A 89 -22.40 -3.64 2.81
CA PHE A 89 -21.36 -4.40 2.12
C PHE A 89 -20.12 -3.53 1.88
N PRO A 90 -18.93 -4.11 1.86
CA PRO A 90 -17.74 -3.31 1.73
C PRO A 90 -17.38 -3.15 0.22
N ILE A 91 -16.79 -2.01 -0.18
CA ILE A 91 -16.38 -1.62 -1.56
C ILE A 91 -15.59 -2.72 -2.32
N THR A 92 -15.92 -3.03 -3.57
CA THR A 92 -15.18 -4.08 -4.31
C THR A 92 -13.98 -3.50 -5.06
N GLN A 93 -12.80 -4.13 -4.95
CA GLN A 93 -11.59 -3.74 -5.68
C GLN A 93 -11.22 -4.80 -6.71
N LEU A 94 -11.21 -4.43 -8.00
CA LEU A 94 -10.82 -5.28 -9.13
C LEU A 94 -9.47 -4.79 -9.69
N GLY A 95 -8.58 -5.70 -10.06
CA GLY A 95 -7.24 -5.35 -10.56
C GLY A 95 -6.20 -5.17 -9.44
N ASN A 96 -5.21 -4.32 -9.68
CA ASN A 96 -4.12 -4.11 -8.74
C ASN A 96 -4.60 -3.36 -7.50
N LYS A 97 -4.47 -3.99 -6.32
CA LYS A 97 -4.99 -3.44 -5.06
C LYS A 97 -4.39 -2.10 -4.67
N THR A 98 -3.11 -1.84 -4.98
CA THR A 98 -2.48 -0.53 -4.71
C THR A 98 -3.10 0.56 -5.58
N GLU A 99 -3.38 0.27 -6.85
CA GLU A 99 -4.07 1.21 -7.73
C GLU A 99 -5.51 1.44 -7.28
N CYS A 100 -6.24 0.38 -6.92
CA CYS A 100 -7.57 0.51 -6.33
C CYS A 100 -7.58 1.38 -5.07
N ALA A 101 -6.56 1.28 -4.22
CA ALA A 101 -6.45 2.15 -3.04
C ALA A 101 -6.33 3.64 -3.42
N LEU A 102 -5.54 3.94 -4.45
CA LEU A 102 -5.41 5.31 -4.98
C LEU A 102 -6.71 5.80 -5.62
N LEU A 103 -7.39 4.97 -6.40
CA LEU A 103 -8.70 5.30 -6.96
C LEU A 103 -9.75 5.52 -5.86
N GLY A 104 -9.71 4.69 -4.82
CA GLY A 104 -10.51 4.87 -3.61
C GLY A 104 -10.20 6.18 -2.87
N PHE A 105 -8.95 6.64 -2.89
CA PHE A 105 -8.57 7.95 -2.37
C PHE A 105 -9.23 9.09 -3.16
N VAL A 106 -9.26 9.01 -4.49
CA VAL A 106 -10.00 9.98 -5.34
C VAL A 106 -11.50 10.00 -4.98
N LEU A 107 -12.11 8.82 -4.82
CA LEU A 107 -13.51 8.73 -4.38
C LEU A 107 -13.73 9.35 -2.98
N SER A 108 -12.78 9.16 -2.06
CA SER A 108 -12.84 9.74 -0.70
C SER A 108 -12.76 11.27 -0.69
N LEU A 109 -12.17 11.87 -1.74
CA LEU A 109 -12.19 13.32 -1.96
C LEU A 109 -13.54 13.81 -2.54
N GLY A 110 -14.50 12.92 -2.77
CA GLY A 110 -15.79 13.24 -3.38
C GLY A 110 -15.73 13.43 -4.90
N GLN A 111 -14.68 12.89 -5.54
CA GLN A 111 -14.42 13.06 -6.97
C GLN A 111 -14.54 11.72 -7.69
N SER A 112 -14.89 11.75 -8.98
CA SER A 112 -15.03 10.53 -9.78
C SER A 112 -13.81 10.36 -10.68
N TYR A 113 -13.02 9.31 -10.44
CA TYR A 113 -11.96 8.92 -11.36
C TYR A 113 -12.52 8.48 -12.73
N GLN A 114 -13.75 7.94 -12.76
CA GLN A 114 -14.36 7.46 -14.00
C GLN A 114 -14.64 8.61 -14.97
N LYS A 115 -15.09 9.77 -14.46
CA LYS A 115 -15.29 10.97 -15.31
C LYS A 115 -14.02 11.36 -16.05
N ILE A 116 -12.88 11.35 -15.37
CA ILE A 116 -11.57 11.65 -15.99
C ILE A 116 -11.20 10.59 -17.03
N ARG A 117 -11.48 9.32 -16.75
CA ARG A 117 -11.21 8.21 -17.69
C ARG A 117 -12.11 8.22 -18.91
N ASP A 118 -13.34 8.73 -18.78
CA ASP A 118 -14.27 8.90 -19.90
C ASP A 118 -13.81 10.06 -20.81
N GLU A 119 -13.28 11.13 -20.24
CA GLU A 119 -12.71 12.27 -20.97
C GLU A 119 -11.35 11.95 -21.61
N ILE A 120 -10.55 11.11 -20.96
CA ILE A 120 -9.21 10.70 -21.39
C ILE A 120 -9.17 9.16 -21.43
N PRO A 121 -9.68 8.53 -22.50
CA PRO A 121 -9.69 7.08 -22.64
C PRO A 121 -8.27 6.53 -22.82
N GLU A 122 -8.05 5.26 -22.46
CA GLU A 122 -6.74 4.60 -22.57
C GLU A 122 -6.16 4.64 -23.99
N SER A 123 -7.01 4.61 -25.02
CA SER A 123 -6.61 4.74 -26.43
C SER A 123 -6.05 6.12 -26.81
N SER A 124 -6.24 7.13 -25.96
CA SER A 124 -5.69 8.49 -26.15
C SER A 124 -4.32 8.68 -25.53
N PHE A 125 -3.79 7.67 -24.82
CA PHE A 125 -2.47 7.77 -24.21
C PHE A 125 -1.39 7.79 -25.30
N PHE A 126 -0.47 8.74 -25.16
CA PHE A 126 0.66 8.86 -26.09
C PHE A 126 1.69 7.74 -25.85
N LYS A 127 2.03 7.48 -24.58
CA LYS A 127 2.96 6.40 -24.19
C LYS A 127 2.71 5.96 -22.76
N VAL A 128 2.85 4.65 -22.50
CA VAL A 128 2.79 4.08 -21.14
C VAL A 128 4.07 3.33 -20.85
N TYR A 129 4.74 3.71 -19.76
CA TYR A 129 5.86 2.99 -19.20
C TYR A 129 5.33 2.09 -18.08
N THR A 130 5.18 0.80 -18.35
CA THR A 130 4.66 -0.20 -17.41
C THR A 130 5.60 -0.43 -16.23
N PHE A 131 5.05 -0.83 -15.08
CA PHE A 131 5.86 -1.02 -13.87
C PHE A 131 7.07 -1.93 -14.13
N ASN A 132 8.26 -1.44 -13.78
CA ASN A 132 9.50 -2.20 -13.86
C ASN A 132 10.14 -2.28 -12.46
N SER A 133 10.52 -3.49 -12.03
CA SER A 133 11.04 -3.78 -10.68
C SER A 133 12.37 -3.09 -10.37
N ALA A 134 13.18 -2.78 -11.37
CA ALA A 134 14.43 -2.03 -11.21
C ALA A 134 14.17 -0.56 -10.88
N ARG A 135 13.21 0.08 -11.56
CA ARG A 135 12.84 1.49 -11.32
C ARG A 135 11.75 1.69 -10.26
N LYS A 136 11.01 0.62 -9.92
CA LYS A 136 9.87 0.58 -8.99
C LYS A 136 8.84 1.70 -9.21
N SER A 137 8.62 2.08 -10.45
CA SER A 137 7.67 3.12 -10.85
C SER A 137 7.00 2.77 -12.18
N MET A 138 5.90 3.45 -12.46
CA MET A 138 5.23 3.45 -13.76
C MET A 138 4.80 4.86 -14.12
N ALA A 139 4.67 5.12 -15.42
CA ALA A 139 4.31 6.44 -15.92
C ALA A 139 3.38 6.36 -17.14
N THR A 140 2.50 7.35 -17.27
CA THR A 140 1.64 7.54 -18.43
C THR A 140 1.86 8.94 -18.99
N VAL A 141 2.03 9.02 -20.31
CA VAL A 141 2.18 10.26 -21.06
C VAL A 141 0.88 10.54 -21.81
N ILE A 142 0.36 11.75 -21.65
CA ILE A 142 -0.79 12.26 -22.40
C ILE A 142 -0.40 13.54 -23.13
N GLU A 143 -1.12 13.83 -24.20
CA GLU A 143 -1.07 15.16 -24.82
C GLU A 143 -1.77 16.17 -23.90
N ASN A 144 -1.09 17.28 -23.62
CA ASN A 144 -1.62 18.36 -22.81
C ASN A 144 -2.25 19.41 -23.73
N LYS A 145 -3.58 19.36 -23.87
CA LYS A 145 -4.34 20.28 -24.74
C LYS A 145 -4.24 21.74 -24.31
N GLU A 146 -3.99 22.03 -23.03
CA GLU A 146 -3.88 23.40 -22.51
C GLU A 146 -2.57 24.07 -22.97
N THR A 147 -1.48 23.30 -23.05
CA THR A 147 -0.15 23.83 -23.41
C THR A 147 0.29 23.47 -24.84
N GLY A 148 -0.43 22.56 -25.52
CA GLY A 148 -0.01 21.97 -26.79
C GLY A 148 1.22 21.06 -26.68
N GLY A 149 1.56 20.64 -25.46
CA GLY A 149 2.72 19.81 -25.15
C GLY A 149 2.32 18.43 -24.63
N TYR A 150 3.11 17.89 -23.70
CA TYR A 150 2.85 16.58 -23.10
C TYR A 150 2.88 16.67 -21.58
N ARG A 151 2.03 15.88 -20.92
CA ARG A 151 2.08 15.69 -19.48
C ARG A 151 2.43 14.24 -19.16
N VAL A 152 3.41 14.06 -18.30
CA VAL A 152 3.82 12.78 -17.75
C VAL A 152 3.32 12.67 -16.33
N TYR A 153 2.51 11.65 -16.05
CA TYR A 153 2.10 11.28 -14.70
C TYR A 153 2.90 10.06 -14.25
N VAL A 154 3.46 10.10 -13.04
CA VAL A 154 4.34 9.05 -12.51
C VAL A 154 3.87 8.63 -11.12
N LYS A 155 3.91 7.33 -10.84
CA LYS A 155 3.73 6.80 -9.48
C LYS A 155 4.72 5.68 -9.22
N GLY A 156 5.15 5.55 -7.98
CA GLY A 156 6.13 4.53 -7.62
C GLY A 156 6.46 4.48 -6.14
N ALA A 157 7.44 3.66 -5.81
CA ALA A 157 8.01 3.60 -4.46
C ALA A 157 8.47 5.00 -4.04
N SER A 158 8.04 5.43 -2.84
CA SER A 158 8.16 6.84 -2.44
C SER A 158 9.61 7.29 -2.33
N GLU A 159 10.45 6.45 -1.74
CA GLU A 159 11.88 6.71 -1.52
C GLU A 159 12.65 6.88 -2.84
N ILE A 160 12.26 6.13 -3.88
CA ILE A 160 12.89 6.22 -5.20
C ILE A 160 12.38 7.45 -5.95
N LEU A 161 11.06 7.62 -6.05
CA LEU A 161 10.48 8.69 -6.86
C LEU A 161 10.78 10.08 -6.29
N LEU A 162 10.89 10.19 -4.96
CA LEU A 162 11.23 11.44 -4.29
C LEU A 162 12.65 11.91 -4.63
N SER A 163 13.59 10.98 -4.85
CA SER A 163 14.95 11.33 -5.31
C SER A 163 14.93 11.97 -6.71
N GLN A 164 14.00 11.54 -7.57
CA GLN A 164 13.82 11.99 -8.95
C GLN A 164 13.03 13.31 -9.08
N CYS A 165 12.40 13.78 -8.00
CA CYS A 165 11.64 15.03 -8.02
C CYS A 165 12.57 16.25 -7.86
N LYS A 166 12.51 17.23 -8.76
CA LYS A 166 13.19 18.53 -8.61
C LYS A 166 12.31 19.59 -7.98
N TRP A 167 11.00 19.38 -7.99
CA TRP A 167 10.01 20.32 -7.50
C TRP A 167 9.03 19.66 -6.53
N ILE A 168 8.41 20.47 -5.68
CA ILE A 168 7.35 20.04 -4.77
C ILE A 168 6.31 21.15 -4.62
N ILE A 169 5.07 20.76 -4.37
CA ILE A 169 4.02 21.68 -3.95
C ILE A 169 4.18 21.97 -2.44
N GLY A 170 4.57 23.20 -2.11
CA GLY A 170 4.73 23.66 -0.74
C GLY A 170 3.42 23.92 0.00
N SER A 171 3.51 24.22 1.29
CA SER A 171 2.35 24.58 2.15
C SER A 171 1.66 25.88 1.77
N ASN A 172 2.38 26.76 1.08
CA ASN A 172 1.83 27.98 0.48
C ASN A 172 1.05 27.72 -0.82
N ASN A 173 0.83 26.45 -1.19
CA ASN A 173 0.25 26.04 -2.47
C ASN A 173 0.99 26.61 -3.69
N LYS A 174 2.31 26.78 -3.60
CA LYS A 174 3.15 27.15 -4.72
C LYS A 174 4.15 26.04 -5.00
N ILE A 175 4.47 25.89 -6.28
CA ILE A 175 5.57 25.05 -6.73
C ILE A 175 6.88 25.70 -6.30
N GLN A 176 7.72 24.94 -5.62
CA GLN A 176 9.03 25.38 -5.14
C GLN A 176 10.10 24.33 -5.43
N PRO A 177 11.38 24.73 -5.54
CA PRO A 177 12.48 23.79 -5.66
C PRO A 177 12.47 22.78 -4.50
N PHE A 178 12.64 21.51 -4.82
CA PHE A 178 12.70 20.44 -3.84
C PHE A 178 14.15 20.12 -3.51
N GLU A 179 14.76 20.97 -2.68
CA GLU A 179 16.16 20.84 -2.32
C GLU A 179 16.44 19.54 -1.54
N SER A 180 17.68 19.05 -1.64
CA SER A 180 18.11 17.79 -1.04
C SER A 180 17.83 17.72 0.47
N VAL A 181 17.97 18.83 1.20
CA VAL A 181 17.70 18.90 2.65
C VAL A 181 16.23 18.59 2.95
N TYR A 182 15.30 19.15 2.18
CA TYR A 182 13.87 18.87 2.32
C TYR A 182 13.54 17.43 1.92
N LYS A 183 14.21 16.88 0.90
CA LYS A 183 14.02 15.48 0.51
C LYS A 183 14.39 14.51 1.64
N VAL A 184 15.55 14.71 2.25
CA VAL A 184 16.01 13.90 3.40
C VAL A 184 15.05 14.01 4.56
N LYS A 185 14.62 15.24 4.89
CA LYS A 185 13.63 15.48 5.96
C LYS A 185 12.31 14.76 5.68
N MET A 186 11.77 14.87 4.47
CA MET A 186 10.52 14.22 4.09
C MET A 186 10.65 12.68 4.08
N ASN A 187 11.79 12.13 3.65
CA ASN A 187 12.03 10.70 3.72
C ASN A 187 11.97 10.20 5.17
N LYS A 188 12.64 10.89 6.09
CA LYS A 188 12.69 10.50 7.51
C LYS A 188 11.35 10.72 8.23
N GLU A 189 10.77 11.91 8.11
CA GLU A 189 9.61 12.31 8.91
C GLU A 189 8.29 11.76 8.37
N VAL A 190 8.22 11.47 7.06
CA VAL A 190 7.00 11.02 6.39
C VAL A 190 7.14 9.56 5.94
N ILE A 191 8.08 9.24 5.07
CA ILE A 191 8.17 7.91 4.44
C ILE A 191 8.54 6.84 5.47
N GLU A 192 9.64 7.02 6.20
CA GLU A 192 10.09 6.07 7.24
C GLU A 192 9.08 5.98 8.39
N SER A 193 8.44 7.09 8.74
CA SER A 193 7.36 7.15 9.74
C SER A 193 6.12 6.34 9.31
N MET A 194 5.75 6.39 8.02
CA MET A 194 4.68 5.54 7.47
C MET A 194 5.12 4.08 7.39
N ALA A 195 6.32 3.81 6.88
CA ALA A 195 6.85 2.46 6.68
C ALA A 195 7.05 1.70 8.00
N SER A 196 7.50 2.39 9.06
CA SER A 196 7.64 1.79 10.40
C SER A 196 6.30 1.33 10.99
N LYS A 197 5.18 1.90 10.53
CA LYS A 197 3.82 1.48 10.87
C LYS A 197 3.27 0.41 9.92
N GLY A 198 4.13 -0.18 9.09
CA GLY A 198 3.76 -1.23 8.12
C GLY A 198 3.00 -0.72 6.90
N LEU A 199 2.94 0.60 6.67
CA LEU A 199 2.25 1.18 5.52
C LEU A 199 3.11 1.05 4.25
N ARG A 200 2.46 0.70 3.14
CA ARG A 200 3.07 0.76 1.81
C ARG A 200 3.05 2.21 1.32
N THR A 201 4.22 2.82 1.19
CA THR A 201 4.36 4.23 0.79
C THR A 201 4.45 4.39 -0.73
N ILE A 202 3.52 5.13 -1.34
CA ILE A 202 3.53 5.44 -2.78
C ILE A 202 3.61 6.95 -2.99
N CYS A 203 4.52 7.40 -3.85
CA CYS A 203 4.61 8.78 -4.29
C CYS A 203 3.91 8.92 -5.65
N VAL A 204 3.24 10.05 -5.85
CA VAL A 204 2.63 10.47 -7.11
C VAL A 204 3.27 11.79 -7.51
N ALA A 205 3.69 11.88 -8.77
CA ALA A 205 4.39 13.04 -9.33
C ALA A 205 3.95 13.30 -10.76
N TYR A 206 4.30 14.47 -11.29
CA TYR A 206 4.07 14.82 -12.68
C TYR A 206 5.22 15.64 -13.27
N LYS A 207 5.24 15.74 -14.60
CA LYS A 207 6.14 16.61 -15.36
C LYS A 207 5.45 17.08 -16.63
N ASP A 208 5.56 18.36 -16.94
CA ASP A 208 5.03 18.95 -18.17
C ASP A 208 6.17 19.27 -19.14
N TYR A 209 5.98 18.88 -20.39
CA TYR A 209 6.81 19.26 -21.52
C TYR A 209 6.05 20.27 -22.37
N VAL A 210 6.63 21.44 -22.62
CA VAL A 210 5.97 22.53 -23.35
C VAL A 210 6.76 22.93 -24.60
N PRO A 211 6.09 23.15 -25.75
CA PRO A 211 6.76 23.48 -27.02
C PRO A 211 7.27 24.93 -27.06
N LYS A 212 6.71 25.81 -26.21
CA LYS A 212 7.07 27.23 -26.07
C LYS A 212 7.17 27.58 -24.60
N LYS A 213 7.90 28.65 -24.29
CA LYS A 213 8.02 29.16 -22.93
C LYS A 213 6.63 29.44 -22.35
N SER A 214 6.29 28.73 -21.30
CA SER A 214 5.10 28.90 -20.48
C SER A 214 5.47 29.67 -19.20
N ASP A 215 4.45 30.11 -18.48
CA ASP A 215 4.60 30.72 -17.15
C ASP A 215 4.89 29.68 -16.04
N GLY A 216 4.87 28.39 -16.37
CA GLY A 216 5.11 27.29 -15.44
C GLY A 216 6.58 27.19 -15.03
N LYS A 217 6.87 27.37 -13.74
CA LYS A 217 8.25 27.34 -13.22
C LYS A 217 8.95 25.99 -13.35
N ASN A 218 8.16 24.91 -13.43
CA ASN A 218 8.62 23.53 -13.48
C ASN A 218 8.41 22.87 -14.85
N ASP A 219 8.00 23.65 -15.85
CA ASP A 219 7.79 23.14 -17.20
C ASP A 219 9.13 22.94 -17.90
N VAL A 220 9.23 21.84 -18.65
CA VAL A 220 10.41 21.53 -19.46
C VAL A 220 10.15 21.95 -20.89
N GLN A 221 10.86 22.99 -21.33
CA GLN A 221 10.78 23.43 -22.72
C GLN A 221 11.52 22.44 -23.63
N TYR A 222 10.90 22.09 -24.76
CA TYR A 222 11.54 21.29 -25.80
C TYR A 222 11.46 21.98 -27.17
N SER A 223 12.51 21.85 -27.97
CA SER A 223 12.57 22.35 -29.35
C SER A 223 12.86 21.17 -30.28
N GLY A 224 11.83 20.59 -30.91
CA GLY A 224 11.94 19.39 -31.73
C GLY A 224 11.20 18.19 -31.14
N SER A 225 11.73 16.98 -31.30
CA SER A 225 11.16 15.77 -30.71
C SER A 225 11.75 15.49 -29.32
N ILE A 226 10.91 14.97 -28.42
CA ILE A 226 11.34 14.44 -27.13
C ILE A 226 11.80 12.99 -27.37
N ASP A 227 12.97 12.63 -26.84
CA ASP A 227 13.41 11.23 -26.83
C ASP A 227 12.65 10.47 -25.74
N TRP A 228 11.61 9.75 -26.15
CA TRP A 228 10.78 8.95 -25.26
C TRP A 228 11.41 7.59 -24.91
N GLU A 229 12.53 7.21 -25.52
CA GLU A 229 13.25 5.99 -25.15
C GLU A 229 14.25 6.23 -24.01
N ASP A 230 14.68 7.49 -23.80
CA ASP A 230 15.41 7.88 -22.59
C ASP A 230 14.46 8.00 -21.38
N GLU A 231 14.08 6.85 -20.82
CA GLU A 231 13.26 6.77 -19.60
C GLU A 231 13.87 7.55 -18.42
N LYS A 232 15.21 7.65 -18.34
CA LYS A 232 15.86 8.38 -17.24
C LYS A 232 15.59 9.87 -17.35
N ALA A 233 15.64 10.44 -18.55
CA ALA A 233 15.29 11.84 -18.77
C ALA A 233 13.81 12.12 -18.52
N VAL A 234 12.93 11.20 -18.92
CA VAL A 234 11.47 11.31 -18.72
C VAL A 234 11.10 11.27 -17.23
N LEU A 235 11.75 10.39 -16.47
CA LEU A 235 11.43 10.14 -15.05
C LEU A 235 12.25 10.98 -14.06
N ASN A 236 13.12 11.88 -14.52
CA ASN A 236 13.83 12.86 -13.68
C ASN A 236 13.21 14.25 -13.77
N ASP A 237 13.61 15.12 -12.84
CA ASP A 237 13.13 16.51 -12.71
C ASP A 237 11.62 16.63 -12.50
N LEU A 238 11.03 15.63 -11.83
CA LEU A 238 9.59 15.57 -11.58
C LEU A 238 9.14 16.61 -10.54
N THR A 239 7.82 16.82 -10.49
CA THR A 239 7.16 17.60 -9.44
C THR A 239 6.36 16.66 -8.54
N CYS A 240 6.76 16.56 -7.27
CA CYS A 240 6.08 15.73 -6.27
C CYS A 240 4.69 16.33 -5.95
N LEU A 241 3.63 15.57 -6.20
CA LEU A 241 2.26 15.95 -5.87
C LEU A 241 1.90 15.52 -4.44
N LEU A 242 2.10 14.24 -4.13
CA LEU A 242 1.83 13.69 -2.80
C LEU A 242 2.60 12.39 -2.53
N VAL A 243 2.62 12.01 -1.25
CA VAL A 243 2.97 10.67 -0.78
C VAL A 243 1.80 10.10 0.00
N VAL A 244 1.41 8.86 -0.27
CA VAL A 244 0.36 8.15 0.48
C VAL A 244 0.93 6.96 1.23
N GLY A 245 0.39 6.69 2.41
CA GLY A 245 0.55 5.45 3.14
C GLY A 245 -0.68 4.57 2.93
N ILE A 246 -0.46 3.39 2.34
CA ILE A 246 -1.51 2.44 1.99
C ILE A 246 -1.42 1.22 2.90
N GLN A 247 -2.56 0.76 3.43
CA GLN A 247 -2.63 -0.42 4.29
C GLN A 247 -3.80 -1.31 3.89
N ASP A 248 -3.69 -2.60 4.17
CA ASP A 248 -4.84 -3.51 4.23
C ASP A 248 -5.39 -3.47 5.67
N PRO A 249 -6.53 -2.80 5.93
CA PRO A 249 -7.01 -2.59 7.28
C PRO A 249 -7.47 -3.91 7.91
N VAL A 250 -7.29 -3.99 9.23
CA VAL A 250 -7.81 -5.07 10.07
C VAL A 250 -9.33 -5.02 10.05
N ARG A 251 -9.97 -6.18 10.04
CA ARG A 251 -11.44 -6.26 10.13
C ARG A 251 -11.90 -5.75 11.51
N PRO A 252 -12.97 -4.94 11.60
CA PRO A 252 -13.41 -4.36 12.87
C PRO A 252 -13.65 -5.38 14.00
N GLU A 253 -14.13 -6.57 13.64
CA GLU A 253 -14.45 -7.67 14.56
C GLU A 253 -13.23 -8.47 15.04
N VAL A 254 -12.09 -8.37 14.37
CA VAL A 254 -10.92 -9.23 14.62
C VAL A 254 -10.27 -8.97 15.98
N PRO A 255 -10.02 -7.72 16.42
CA PRO A 255 -9.42 -7.47 17.72
C PRO A 255 -10.23 -8.02 18.91
N ASP A 256 -11.56 -7.88 18.88
CA ASP A 256 -12.46 -8.46 19.90
C ASP A 256 -12.44 -9.99 19.86
N SER A 257 -12.44 -10.57 18.65
CA SER A 257 -12.39 -12.03 18.48
C SER A 257 -11.10 -12.63 19.02
N ILE A 258 -9.96 -11.98 18.77
CA ILE A 258 -8.64 -12.44 19.25
C ILE A 258 -8.57 -12.34 20.77
N ARG A 259 -9.04 -11.24 21.36
CA ARG A 259 -9.13 -11.10 22.81
C ARG A 259 -9.94 -12.24 23.44
N LYS A 260 -11.12 -12.55 22.90
CA LYS A 260 -11.97 -13.65 23.40
C LYS A 260 -11.27 -15.01 23.30
N CYS A 261 -10.54 -15.27 22.21
CA CYS A 261 -9.73 -16.48 22.09
C CYS A 261 -8.65 -16.55 23.18
N GLN A 262 -7.93 -15.46 23.41
CA GLN A 262 -6.87 -15.38 24.42
C GLN A 262 -7.43 -15.53 25.85
N GLU A 263 -8.58 -14.92 26.16
CA GLU A 263 -9.29 -15.08 27.43
C GLU A 263 -9.71 -16.54 27.69
N ALA A 264 -9.99 -17.30 26.63
CA ALA A 264 -10.27 -18.73 26.69
C ALA A 264 -9.01 -19.62 26.76
N GLY A 265 -7.82 -19.03 26.82
CA GLY A 265 -6.54 -19.76 26.85
C GLY A 265 -6.04 -20.23 25.48
N ILE A 266 -6.65 -19.77 24.38
CA ILE A 266 -6.26 -20.13 23.02
C ILE A 266 -5.16 -19.20 22.53
N THR A 267 -4.02 -19.78 22.11
CA THR A 267 -2.92 -19.00 21.56
C THR A 267 -3.14 -18.70 20.08
N VAL A 268 -3.27 -17.43 19.71
CA VAL A 268 -3.39 -17.00 18.31
C VAL A 268 -2.01 -16.67 17.73
N ARG A 269 -1.71 -17.23 16.56
CA ARG A 269 -0.47 -17.01 15.81
C ARG A 269 -0.78 -16.49 14.41
N MET A 270 -0.08 -15.45 13.97
CA MET A 270 -0.16 -14.96 12.60
C MET A 270 0.93 -15.61 11.73
N VAL A 271 0.54 -16.16 10.58
CA VAL A 271 1.48 -16.77 9.63
C VAL A 271 1.24 -16.18 8.24
N THR A 272 2.19 -15.37 7.74
CA THR A 272 1.98 -14.57 6.53
C THR A 272 3.21 -14.48 5.64
N GLY A 273 2.99 -14.34 4.33
CA GLY A 273 4.05 -14.04 3.35
C GLY A 273 4.47 -12.57 3.32
N ASP A 274 3.79 -11.69 4.05
CA ASP A 274 4.14 -10.27 4.12
C ASP A 274 5.48 -10.03 4.84
N ASN A 275 6.04 -8.82 4.67
CA ASN A 275 7.27 -8.45 5.36
C ASN A 275 7.06 -8.38 6.89
N ILE A 276 8.17 -8.48 7.64
CA ILE A 276 8.13 -8.55 9.10
C ILE A 276 7.54 -7.30 9.76
N ASN A 277 7.75 -6.11 9.18
CA ASN A 277 7.25 -4.86 9.75
C ASN A 277 5.73 -4.73 9.60
N THR A 278 5.19 -5.08 8.43
CA THR A 278 3.74 -5.12 8.18
C THR A 278 3.09 -6.21 9.03
N ALA A 279 3.68 -7.41 9.10
CA ALA A 279 3.17 -8.49 9.94
C ALA A 279 3.10 -8.06 11.42
N ARG A 280 4.18 -7.45 11.95
CA ARG A 280 4.22 -6.92 13.32
C ARG A 280 3.18 -5.82 13.55
N ALA A 281 3.06 -4.87 12.63
CA ALA A 281 2.07 -3.79 12.74
C ALA A 281 0.63 -4.31 12.77
N ILE A 282 0.29 -5.28 11.91
CA ILE A 282 -1.03 -5.91 11.91
C ILE A 282 -1.23 -6.76 13.16
N ALA A 283 -0.21 -7.49 13.61
CA ALA A 283 -0.31 -8.30 14.83
C ALA A 283 -0.56 -7.44 16.08
N ASN A 284 0.11 -6.30 16.21
CA ASN A 284 -0.18 -5.30 17.25
C ASN A 284 -1.62 -4.77 17.14
N ALA A 285 -2.05 -4.37 15.93
CA ALA A 285 -3.40 -3.85 15.71
C ALA A 285 -4.51 -4.88 15.98
N CYS A 286 -4.21 -6.17 15.79
CA CYS A 286 -5.08 -7.29 16.09
C CYS A 286 -5.09 -7.70 17.57
N GLY A 287 -4.12 -7.26 18.38
CA GLY A 287 -3.91 -7.75 19.75
C GLY A 287 -3.27 -9.14 19.84
N ILE A 288 -2.58 -9.59 18.79
CA ILE A 288 -1.82 -10.86 18.81
C ILE A 288 -0.52 -10.71 19.59
N LEU A 289 0.07 -9.52 19.53
CA LEU A 289 1.24 -9.13 20.29
C LEU A 289 0.79 -8.21 21.41
N ASN A 290 1.12 -8.57 22.64
CA ASN A 290 0.82 -7.81 23.84
C ASN A 290 2.11 -7.27 24.48
N ASP A 291 2.06 -6.04 24.97
CA ASP A 291 3.18 -5.45 25.69
C ASP A 291 3.44 -6.22 27.00
N GLY A 292 4.69 -6.63 27.23
CA GLY A 292 5.10 -7.37 28.43
C GLY A 292 5.02 -8.90 28.32
N GLU A 293 4.49 -9.46 27.22
CA GLU A 293 4.61 -10.89 26.93
C GLU A 293 5.93 -11.20 26.20
N ASP A 294 6.54 -12.34 26.51
CA ASP A 294 7.71 -12.87 25.81
C ASP A 294 7.29 -13.47 24.44
N SER A 295 6.91 -12.58 23.53
CA SER A 295 6.43 -12.89 22.19
C SER A 295 7.56 -12.86 21.16
N LEU A 296 7.64 -13.89 20.34
CA LEU A 296 8.64 -14.04 19.29
C LEU A 296 8.03 -13.74 17.91
N VAL A 297 8.71 -12.86 17.18
CA VAL A 297 8.39 -12.46 15.81
C VAL A 297 9.62 -12.72 14.94
N MET A 298 9.48 -13.54 13.91
CA MET A 298 10.60 -13.89 13.02
C MET A 298 10.13 -13.99 11.56
N ASP A 299 11.08 -14.01 10.64
CA ASP A 299 10.80 -14.33 9.24
C ASP A 299 11.03 -15.81 8.91
N GLY A 300 10.54 -16.26 7.75
CA GLY A 300 10.65 -17.66 7.32
C GLY A 300 12.08 -18.15 7.18
N LYS A 301 13.04 -17.27 6.87
CA LYS A 301 14.45 -17.65 6.77
C LYS A 301 14.99 -17.99 8.16
N GLU A 302 14.81 -17.09 9.11
CA GLU A 302 15.20 -17.28 10.51
C GLU A 302 14.49 -18.49 11.14
N PHE A 303 13.20 -18.69 10.84
CA PHE A 303 12.46 -19.87 11.28
C PHE A 303 13.10 -21.17 10.80
N ASN A 304 13.40 -21.27 9.50
CA ASN A 304 14.04 -22.46 8.94
C ASN A 304 15.44 -22.71 9.53
N GLU A 305 16.23 -21.66 9.77
CA GLU A 305 17.55 -21.79 10.42
C GLU A 305 17.42 -22.29 11.86
N ARG A 306 16.39 -21.85 12.60
CA ARG A 306 16.19 -22.21 14.00
C ARG A 306 15.65 -23.62 14.20
N ILE A 307 14.81 -24.13 13.31
CA ILE A 307 14.18 -25.46 13.46
C ILE A 307 14.96 -26.60 12.81
N ARG A 308 16.10 -26.30 12.17
CA ARG A 308 16.93 -27.30 11.48
C ARG A 308 18.21 -27.60 12.25
N ASP A 309 18.68 -28.84 12.18
CA ASP A 309 19.94 -29.28 12.75
C ASP A 309 21.16 -28.90 11.87
N GLU A 310 22.36 -29.34 12.25
CA GLU A 310 23.60 -29.07 11.50
C GLU A 310 23.60 -29.68 10.10
N ASN A 311 22.79 -30.71 9.86
CA ASN A 311 22.62 -31.38 8.57
C ASN A 311 21.51 -30.73 7.73
N GLY A 312 20.79 -29.75 8.27
CA GLY A 312 19.66 -29.10 7.62
C GLY A 312 18.34 -29.85 7.74
N GLU A 313 18.26 -30.89 8.57
CA GLU A 313 17.05 -31.67 8.82
C GLU A 313 16.19 -31.05 9.91
N PHE A 314 14.88 -31.28 9.87
CA PHE A 314 13.94 -30.75 10.86
C PHE A 314 14.17 -31.39 12.24
N SER A 315 14.16 -30.56 13.29
CA SER A 315 14.32 -30.99 14.68
C SER A 315 13.14 -30.51 15.53
N GLN A 316 12.38 -31.46 16.08
CA GLN A 316 11.25 -31.18 16.98
C GLN A 316 11.72 -30.42 18.23
N ASP A 317 12.82 -30.85 18.86
CA ASP A 317 13.35 -30.21 20.08
C ASP A 317 13.64 -28.72 19.85
N LYS A 318 14.11 -28.36 18.66
CA LYS A 318 14.36 -26.95 18.30
C LYS A 318 13.07 -26.18 18.07
N LEU A 319 12.05 -26.80 17.47
CA LEU A 319 10.72 -26.20 17.31
C LEU A 319 10.08 -25.95 18.68
N ASP A 320 10.16 -26.90 19.61
CA ASP A 320 9.59 -26.81 20.95
C ASP A 320 10.16 -25.65 21.77
N LEU A 321 11.42 -25.25 21.51
CA LEU A 321 12.04 -24.08 22.14
C LEU A 321 11.44 -22.74 21.68
N ILE A 322 10.98 -22.66 20.43
CA ILE A 322 10.46 -21.42 19.84
C ILE A 322 8.93 -21.36 19.83
N TRP A 323 8.26 -22.50 19.72
CA TRP A 323 6.82 -22.64 19.52
C TRP A 323 5.97 -21.94 20.60
N PRO A 324 6.28 -22.04 21.91
CA PRO A 324 5.49 -21.39 22.96
C PRO A 324 5.46 -19.86 22.82
N LYS A 325 6.55 -19.28 22.33
CA LYS A 325 6.74 -17.83 22.21
C LYS A 325 6.36 -17.30 20.83
N LEU A 326 6.44 -18.13 19.78
CA LEU A 326 6.17 -17.71 18.41
C LEU A 326 4.72 -17.20 18.29
N ARG A 327 4.57 -15.93 17.92
CA ARG A 327 3.28 -15.27 17.66
C ARG A 327 3.14 -14.82 16.21
N VAL A 328 4.25 -14.48 15.54
CA VAL A 328 4.22 -14.00 14.16
C VAL A 328 5.35 -14.64 13.36
N LEU A 329 4.98 -15.34 12.29
CA LEU A 329 5.89 -15.83 11.27
C LEU A 329 5.64 -15.07 9.96
N ALA A 330 6.56 -14.16 9.61
CA ALA A 330 6.51 -13.33 8.41
C ALA A 330 7.30 -13.93 7.25
N ARG A 331 7.09 -13.47 6.01
CA ARG A 331 7.70 -14.02 4.78
C ARG A 331 7.63 -15.56 4.69
N ALA A 332 6.61 -16.16 5.29
CA ALA A 332 6.42 -17.60 5.35
C ALA A 332 6.10 -18.16 3.97
N GLN A 333 6.83 -19.20 3.56
CA GLN A 333 6.49 -20.02 2.40
C GLN A 333 5.39 -21.02 2.76
N PRO A 334 4.67 -21.59 1.77
CA PRO A 334 3.69 -22.65 2.02
C PRO A 334 4.25 -23.83 2.81
N THR A 335 5.52 -24.20 2.59
CA THR A 335 6.23 -25.24 3.33
C THR A 335 6.43 -24.87 4.79
N ASP A 336 6.75 -23.62 5.09
CA ASP A 336 6.93 -23.14 6.47
C ASP A 336 5.61 -23.22 7.24
N LYS A 337 4.50 -22.86 6.58
CA LYS A 337 3.14 -22.99 7.16
C LYS A 337 2.83 -24.45 7.50
N TYR A 338 3.17 -25.36 6.59
CA TYR A 338 2.95 -26.79 6.78
C TYR A 338 3.74 -27.33 7.97
N VAL A 339 5.06 -27.06 8.02
CA VAL A 339 5.92 -27.50 9.12
C VAL A 339 5.45 -26.97 10.47
N LEU A 340 5.01 -25.71 10.52
CA LEU A 340 4.51 -25.07 11.73
C LEU A 340 3.17 -25.68 12.23
N ILE A 341 2.37 -26.29 11.35
CA ILE A 341 1.05 -26.84 11.71
C ILE A 341 1.11 -28.34 11.98
N LEU A 342 2.04 -29.05 11.35
CA LEU A 342 2.13 -30.51 11.44
C LEU A 342 2.71 -30.99 12.79
N PHE A 343 3.54 -30.18 13.42
CA PHE A 343 4.41 -30.51 14.55
C PHE A 343 4.21 -29.55 15.72
#